data_AF-A0A0N8P178-F1
#
_entry.id   AF-A0A0N8P178-F1
#
_cell.length_a   1.000
_cell.length_b   1.000
_cell.length_c   1.000
_cell.angle_alpha   90.00
_cell.angle_beta   90.00
_cell.angle_gamma   90.00
#
_symmetry.space_group_name_H-M   'P 1'
#
loop_
_entity.id
_entity.type
_entity.pdbx_description
1 polymer ?
#
loop_
_entity_poly.entity_id
_entity_poly.type
_entity_poly.pdbx_seq_one_letter_code
_entity_poly.pdbx_strand_id
1 'polypeptide(L)'
;MKNNSHWLNWCRLCAKDDAKSNVKLQRSEQTCPQTWDNVLIGAIRKYFEVHMILEDEFSSVLCTECYTLISELIDFAEHVTKVQAIFEVKLKPICNWM
;
A
#
# COMPACT_ATOMS: atom_id res chain seq x y z
N MET A 1 26.44 -24.01 -2.45
CA MET A 1 26.07 -22.81 -3.24
C MET A 1 24.55 -22.75 -3.33
N LYS A 2 23.90 -21.77 -2.69
CA LYS A 2 22.47 -21.49 -2.86
C LYS A 2 22.31 -20.02 -3.25
N ASN A 3 22.68 -19.70 -4.48
CA ASN A 3 22.19 -18.49 -5.17
C ASN A 3 20.88 -18.90 -5.83
N ASN A 4 19.73 -18.42 -5.36
CA ASN A 4 18.50 -18.30 -6.19
C ASN A 4 17.32 -17.58 -5.49
N SER A 5 17.60 -16.62 -4.61
CA SER A 5 16.57 -15.79 -3.96
C SER A 5 16.72 -14.30 -4.30
N HIS A 6 17.35 -13.98 -5.44
CA HIS A 6 17.53 -12.58 -5.87
C HIS A 6 16.19 -11.85 -6.05
N TRP A 7 15.19 -12.58 -6.53
CA TRP A 7 13.84 -12.09 -6.77
C TRP A 7 13.09 -11.72 -5.47
N LEU A 8 13.50 -12.21 -4.29
CA LEU A 8 12.92 -11.76 -3.01
C LEU A 8 13.26 -10.30 -2.69
N ASN A 9 14.29 -9.75 -3.34
CA ASN A 9 14.67 -8.36 -3.21
C ASN A 9 14.11 -7.49 -4.33
N TRP A 10 13.34 -8.03 -5.28
CA TRP A 10 12.73 -7.23 -6.35
C TRP A 10 11.51 -6.49 -5.83
N CYS A 11 11.24 -5.29 -6.33
CA CYS A 11 10.03 -4.56 -5.95
C CYS A 11 8.78 -5.42 -6.22
N ARG A 12 7.92 -5.60 -5.21
CA ARG A 12 6.70 -6.41 -5.32
C ARG A 12 5.73 -5.93 -6.40
N LEU A 13 5.70 -4.62 -6.67
CA LEU A 13 4.74 -4.03 -7.62
C LEU A 13 5.26 -3.98 -9.06
N CYS A 14 6.56 -3.73 -9.26
CA CYS A 14 7.11 -3.53 -10.61
C CYS A 14 8.28 -4.46 -10.98
N ALA A 15 8.64 -5.40 -10.11
CA ALA A 15 9.75 -6.32 -10.27
C ALA A 15 11.14 -5.65 -10.46
N LYS A 16 11.27 -4.36 -10.14
CA LYS A 16 12.56 -3.64 -10.23
C LYS A 16 13.58 -4.25 -9.28
N ASP A 17 14.71 -4.63 -9.84
CA ASP A 17 15.84 -5.25 -9.16
C ASP A 17 16.83 -4.20 -8.63
N ASP A 18 16.36 -3.38 -7.69
CA ASP A 18 17.16 -2.32 -7.06
C ASP A 18 17.29 -2.57 -5.56
N ALA A 19 17.98 -3.67 -5.20
CA ALA A 19 18.09 -4.14 -3.82
C ALA A 19 18.67 -3.11 -2.83
N LYS A 20 19.31 -2.02 -3.31
CA LYS A 20 19.93 -0.99 -2.45
C LYS A 20 18.95 0.10 -2.00
N SER A 21 17.88 0.35 -2.74
CA SER A 21 16.89 1.42 -2.46
C SER A 21 15.53 0.88 -2.01
N ASN A 22 15.38 -0.45 -2.00
CA ASN A 22 14.12 -1.09 -1.67
C ASN A 22 13.82 -1.03 -0.16
N VAL A 23 12.61 -0.57 0.16
CA VAL A 23 12.05 -0.53 1.51
C VAL A 23 11.39 -1.87 1.79
N LYS A 24 11.83 -2.56 2.85
CA LYS A 24 11.22 -3.81 3.30
C LYS A 24 10.03 -3.51 4.19
N LEU A 25 8.86 -3.99 3.80
CA LEU A 25 7.64 -3.86 4.60
C LEU A 25 7.60 -4.98 5.65
N GLN A 26 7.36 -4.60 6.90
CA GLN A 26 7.13 -5.54 7.99
C GLN A 26 5.68 -5.41 8.44
N ARG A 27 4.86 -6.40 8.10
CA ARG A 27 3.63 -6.60 8.86
C ARG A 27 4.06 -7.19 10.21
N SER A 28 3.62 -6.60 11.30
CA SER A 28 3.77 -7.19 12.62
C SER A 28 2.39 -7.36 13.19
N GLU A 29 2.00 -8.59 13.46
CA GLU A 29 0.76 -8.90 14.18
C GLU A 29 0.88 -8.53 15.68
N GLN A 30 2.12 -8.35 16.17
CA GLN A 30 2.43 -8.01 17.55
C GLN A 30 2.59 -6.50 17.79
N THR A 31 2.74 -5.71 16.72
CA THR A 31 2.88 -4.25 16.78
C THR A 31 1.57 -3.61 16.35
N CYS A 32 1.25 -2.45 16.91
CA CYS A 32 -0.01 -1.73 16.72
C CYS A 32 -0.53 -1.83 15.27
N PRO A 33 -1.83 -2.15 15.05
CA PRO A 33 -2.43 -2.24 13.71
C PRO A 33 -2.23 -1.00 12.83
N GLN A 34 -1.90 0.13 13.45
CA GLN A 34 -1.70 1.47 12.89
C GLN A 34 -0.29 1.72 12.31
N THR A 35 0.56 0.70 12.16
CA THR A 35 1.90 0.91 11.57
C THR A 35 1.75 1.33 10.09
N TRP A 36 2.57 2.29 9.63
CA TRP A 36 2.52 2.80 8.25
C TRP A 36 2.61 1.68 7.20
N ASP A 37 3.38 0.62 7.48
CA ASP A 37 3.46 -0.58 6.64
C ASP A 37 2.09 -1.27 6.46
N ASN A 38 1.26 -1.33 7.50
CA ASN A 38 -0.09 -1.90 7.39
C ASN A 38 -1.01 -1.01 6.54
N VAL A 39 -0.85 0.31 6.63
CA VAL A 39 -1.60 1.28 5.80
C VAL A 39 -1.21 1.09 4.33
N LEU A 40 0.09 1.02 4.03
CA LEU A 40 0.61 0.76 2.69
C LEU A 40 0.10 -0.58 2.13
N ILE A 41 0.22 -1.66 2.89
CA ILE A 41 -0.27 -2.99 2.48
C ILE A 41 -1.78 -2.97 2.22
N GLY A 42 -2.55 -2.29 3.08
CA GLY A 42 -3.99 -2.11 2.90
C GLY A 42 -4.34 -1.32 1.64
N ALA A 43 -3.60 -0.24 1.37
CA ALA A 43 -3.77 0.57 0.16
C ALA A 43 -3.41 -0.20 -1.10
N ILE A 44 -2.30 -0.93 -1.11
CA ILE A 44 -1.88 -1.78 -2.22
C ILE A 44 -2.96 -2.81 -2.56
N ARG A 45 -3.51 -3.49 -1.54
CA ARG A 45 -4.62 -4.41 -1.73
C ARG A 45 -5.85 -3.71 -2.29
N LYS A 46 -6.20 -2.53 -1.77
CA LYS A 46 -7.38 -1.76 -2.19
C LYS A 46 -7.30 -1.28 -3.64
N TYR A 47 -6.14 -0.79 -4.08
CA TYR A 47 -5.99 -0.14 -5.37
C TYR A 47 -5.56 -1.09 -6.49
N PHE A 48 -4.80 -2.14 -6.17
CA PHE A 48 -4.19 -3.03 -7.17
C PHE A 48 -4.54 -4.50 -6.97
N GLU A 49 -5.35 -4.85 -5.96
CA GLU A 49 -5.71 -6.24 -5.62
C GLU A 49 -4.50 -7.15 -5.36
N VAL A 50 -3.35 -6.56 -5.01
CA VAL A 50 -2.12 -7.29 -4.69
C VAL A 50 -2.13 -7.68 -3.22
N HIS A 51 -1.98 -8.99 -2.97
CA HIS A 51 -1.83 -9.52 -1.62
C HIS A 51 -0.35 -9.62 -1.24
N MET A 52 -0.03 -9.04 -0.08
CA MET A 52 1.28 -9.13 0.56
C MET A 52 1.10 -9.88 1.89
N ILE A 53 1.48 -11.15 1.94
CA ILE A 53 1.42 -11.98 3.14
C ILE A 53 2.87 -12.19 3.64
N LEU A 54 3.10 -12.13 4.96
CA LEU A 54 4.45 -12.26 5.56
C LEU A 54 5.12 -13.61 5.28
N GLU A 55 4.31 -14.66 5.12
CA GLU A 55 4.75 -16.05 4.93
C GLU A 55 4.82 -16.47 3.47
N ASP A 56 4.50 -15.56 2.55
CA ASP A 56 4.56 -15.88 1.13
C ASP A 56 6.01 -16.05 0.67
N GLU A 57 6.22 -16.99 -0.25
CA GLU A 57 7.43 -17.12 -1.07
C GLU A 57 7.55 -15.97 -2.09
N PHE A 58 7.19 -14.74 -1.72
CA PHE A 58 7.17 -13.59 -2.59
C PHE A 58 7.89 -12.40 -1.95
N SER A 59 8.38 -11.48 -2.79
CA SER A 59 9.02 -10.26 -2.30
C SER A 59 8.08 -9.44 -1.40
N SER A 60 8.61 -9.03 -0.24
CA SER A 60 7.99 -8.09 0.70
C SER A 60 8.59 -6.69 0.62
N VAL A 61 9.30 -6.37 -0.47
CA VAL A 61 9.97 -5.07 -0.64
C VAL A 61 9.32 -4.21 -1.71
N LEU A 62 9.36 -2.90 -1.55
CA LEU A 62 8.98 -1.91 -2.55
C LEU A 62 10.19 -1.06 -2.93
N CYS A 63 10.36 -0.75 -4.22
CA CYS A 63 11.29 0.31 -4.61
C CYS A 63 10.75 1.68 -4.23
N THR A 64 11.65 2.67 -4.14
CA THR A 64 11.30 4.04 -3.75
C THR A 64 10.20 4.63 -4.63
N GLU A 65 10.23 4.41 -5.94
CA GLU A 65 9.23 4.92 -6.88
C GLU A 65 7.82 4.37 -6.54
N CYS A 66 7.71 3.07 -6.34
CA CYS A 66 6.45 2.43 -5.96
C CYS A 66 5.99 2.88 -4.56
N TYR A 67 6.92 2.97 -3.61
CA TYR A 67 6.61 3.43 -2.25
C TYR A 67 6.05 4.86 -2.26
N THR A 68 6.72 5.79 -2.96
CA THR A 68 6.30 7.19 -3.09
C THR A 68 4.93 7.28 -3.77
N LEU A 69 4.74 6.57 -4.88
CA LEU A 69 3.46 6.57 -5.61
C LEU A 69 2.29 6.14 -4.72
N ILE A 70 2.45 5.05 -3.95
CA ILE A 70 1.38 4.58 -3.05
C ILE A 70 1.12 5.59 -1.93
N SER A 71 2.18 6.21 -1.39
CA SER A 71 2.04 7.22 -0.34
C SER A 71 1.27 8.45 -0.83
N GLU A 72 1.63 8.98 -2.00
CA GLU A 72 0.92 10.11 -2.63
C GLU A 72 -0.53 9.76 -2.96
N LEU A 73 -0.79 8.51 -3.38
CA LEU A 73 -2.14 8.03 -3.64
C LEU A 73 -3.01 7.94 -2.37
N ILE A 74 -2.43 7.53 -1.24
CA ILE A 74 -3.11 7.52 0.07
C ILE A 74 -3.47 8.96 0.46
N ASP A 75 -2.53 9.89 0.39
CA ASP A 75 -2.75 11.30 0.73
C ASP A 75 -3.82 11.93 -0.16
N PHE A 76 -3.77 11.65 -1.47
CA PHE A 76 -4.78 12.10 -2.42
C PHE A 76 -6.17 11.54 -2.07
N ALA A 77 -6.27 10.25 -1.75
CA ALA A 77 -7.54 9.63 -1.38
C ALA A 77 -8.12 10.20 -0.07
N GLU A 78 -7.27 10.55 0.91
CA GLU A 78 -7.70 11.23 2.12
C GLU A 78 -8.23 12.64 1.80
N HIS A 79 -7.56 13.40 0.94
CA HIS A 79 -8.05 14.69 0.47
C HIS A 79 -9.40 14.58 -0.23
N VAL A 80 -9.57 13.62 -1.15
CA VAL A 80 -10.86 13.39 -1.83
C VAL A 80 -11.96 13.05 -0.83
N THR A 81 -11.67 12.19 0.15
CA THR A 81 -12.63 11.79 1.19
C THR A 81 -13.09 13.00 2.02
N LYS A 82 -12.17 13.89 2.43
CA LYS A 82 -12.50 15.13 3.16
C LYS A 82 -13.39 16.05 2.33
N VAL A 83 -13.09 16.21 1.05
CA VAL A 83 -13.88 17.04 0.13
C VAL A 83 -15.27 16.44 -0.09
N GLN A 84 -15.38 15.12 -0.28
CA GLN A 84 -16.66 14.43 -0.40
C GLN A 84 -17.50 14.60 0.86
N ALA A 85 -16.93 14.46 2.06
CA ALA A 85 -17.64 14.71 3.31
C ALA A 85 -18.21 16.14 3.40
N ILE A 86 -17.49 17.16 2.90
CA ILE A 86 -18.02 18.53 2.83
C ILE A 86 -19.22 18.61 1.89
N PHE A 87 -19.13 18.00 0.71
CA PHE A 87 -20.26 17.97 -0.22
C PHE A 87 -21.44 17.18 0.34
N GLU A 88 -21.22 16.04 0.99
CA GLU A 88 -22.27 15.24 1.63
C GLU A 88 -22.93 15.98 2.80
N VAL A 89 -22.16 16.71 3.62
CA VAL A 89 -22.69 17.55 4.70
C VAL A 89 -23.46 18.75 4.15
N LYS A 90 -23.02 19.33 3.02
CA LYS A 90 -23.71 20.46 2.36
C LYS A 90 -24.88 20.04 1.45
N LEU A 91 -24.99 18.76 1.10
CA LEU A 91 -26.07 18.20 0.27
C LEU A 91 -27.10 17.37 1.06
N LYS A 92 -27.03 17.33 2.40
CA LYS A 92 -28.20 16.90 3.20
C LYS A 92 -29.18 18.08 3.29
N PRO A 93 -30.39 18.01 2.71
CA PRO A 93 -31.22 16.80 2.59
C PRO A 93 -31.63 16.43 1.15
N ILE A 94 -32.11 15.19 1.00
CA ILE A 94 -32.81 14.62 -0.17
C ILE A 94 -31.87 14.19 -1.32
N CYS A 95 -31.33 12.97 -1.23
CA CYS A 95 -31.74 11.88 -2.11
C CYS A 95 -31.06 10.59 -1.68
N ASN A 96 -31.91 9.63 -1.33
CA ASN A 96 -31.65 8.21 -1.45
C ASN A 96 -31.13 7.90 -2.87
N TRP A 97 -30.02 7.20 -2.97
CA TRP A 97 -29.60 6.46 -4.17
C TRP A 97 -28.99 5.16 -3.61
N MET A 98 -29.77 4.10 -3.39
CA MET A 98 -30.34 3.18 -4.39
C MET A 98 -29.27 2.60 -5.32
#